data_AF-A0A2W5ZUB6-F1
#
_entry.id   AF-A0A2W5ZUB6-F1
#
_cell.length_a   1.000
_cell.length_b   1.000
_cell.length_c   1.000
_cell.angle_alpha   90.00
_cell.angle_beta   90.00
_cell.angle_gamma   90.00
#
_symmetry.space_group_name_H-M   'P 1'
#
loop_
_entity.id
_entity.type
_entity.pdbx_description
1 polymer ?
#
loop_
_entity_poly.entity_id
_entity_poly.type
_entity_poly.pdbx_seq_one_letter_code
_entity_poly.pdbx_strand_id
1 'polypeptide(L)'
;MVKAKESEPKRVVRVQIGARMEKSLVKVLRGLADYLDLSLGDLLEGITLHALEGKAPFSSETLAHVKRFKTVHGLKLTAKDSHQLVEIPDEKR
;
A
#
# COMPACT_ATOMS: atom_id res chain seq x y z
N MET A 1 -17.13 -5.31 -22.93
CA MET A 1 -16.22 -5.60 -21.79
C MET A 1 -15.09 -6.46 -22.33
N VAL A 2 -13.90 -5.89 -22.51
CA VAL A 2 -12.73 -6.65 -22.97
C VAL A 2 -12.19 -7.41 -21.76
N LYS A 3 -12.30 -8.74 -21.75
CA LYS A 3 -11.61 -9.59 -20.78
C LYS A 3 -10.12 -9.22 -20.84
N ALA A 4 -9.56 -8.73 -19.74
CA ALA A 4 -8.12 -8.59 -19.61
C ALA A 4 -7.52 -9.98 -19.85
N LYS A 5 -6.58 -10.10 -20.81
CA LYS A 5 -5.84 -11.34 -21.03
C LYS A 5 -5.17 -11.73 -19.72
N GLU A 6 -5.51 -12.90 -19.18
CA GLU A 6 -4.75 -13.53 -18.11
C GLU A 6 -3.33 -13.74 -18.63
N SER A 7 -2.41 -12.90 -18.20
CA SER A 7 -0.99 -13.05 -18.51
C SER A 7 -0.42 -14.16 -17.63
N GLU A 8 0.38 -15.04 -18.21
CA GLU A 8 1.07 -16.09 -17.46
C GLU A 8 1.89 -15.52 -16.29
N PRO A 9 1.97 -16.25 -15.15
CA PRO A 9 2.70 -15.79 -13.98
C PRO A 9 4.19 -15.64 -14.31
N LYS A 10 4.71 -14.41 -14.14
CA LYS A 10 6.12 -14.10 -14.33
C LYS A 10 6.94 -14.61 -13.14
N ARG A 11 7.99 -15.40 -13.41
CA ARG A 11 8.93 -15.85 -12.38
C ARG A 11 9.86 -14.71 -11.98
N VAL A 12 9.98 -14.45 -10.69
CA VAL A 12 10.80 -13.37 -10.12
C VAL A 12 11.56 -13.87 -8.90
N VAL A 13 12.68 -13.20 -8.57
CA VAL A 13 13.41 -13.40 -7.32
C VAL A 13 12.94 -12.34 -6.33
N ARG A 14 12.62 -12.75 -5.09
CA ARG A 14 12.20 -11.85 -4.03
C ARG A 14 13.32 -11.64 -3.03
N VAL A 15 13.43 -10.41 -2.52
CA VAL A 15 14.35 -10.03 -1.46
C VAL A 15 13.56 -9.34 -0.34
N GLN A 16 13.98 -9.54 0.91
CA GLN A 16 13.36 -8.87 2.05
C GLN A 16 13.92 -7.44 2.19
N ILE A 17 13.04 -6.47 2.43
CA ILE A 17 13.42 -5.08 2.64
C ILE A 17 13.41 -4.73 4.13
N GLY A 18 14.47 -4.03 4.59
CA GLY A 18 14.59 -3.52 5.97
C GLY A 18 14.02 -2.11 6.15
N ALA A 19 12.87 -1.81 5.53
CA ALA A 19 12.31 -0.46 5.50
C ALA A 19 11.50 -0.11 6.77
N ARG A 20 11.60 1.14 7.20
CA ARG A 20 10.73 1.73 8.22
C ARG A 20 9.62 2.54 7.54
N MET A 21 8.41 2.47 8.08
CA MET A 21 7.22 3.14 7.52
C MET A 21 6.34 3.63 8.67
N GLU A 22 5.56 4.69 8.43
CA GLU A 22 4.64 5.25 9.41
C GLU A 22 3.63 4.19 9.90
N LYS A 23 3.40 4.16 11.22
CA LYS A 23 2.67 3.10 11.92
C LYS A 23 1.23 2.96 11.44
N SER A 24 0.49 4.05 11.31
CA SER A 24 -0.91 4.02 10.85
C SER A 24 -1.02 3.67 9.38
N LEU A 25 -0.06 4.07 8.53
CA LEU A 25 0.02 3.66 7.14
C LEU A 25 0.21 2.15 7.02
N VAL A 26 1.12 1.56 7.80
CA VAL A 26 1.32 0.10 7.84
C VAL A 26 0.04 -0.64 8.24
N LYS A 27 -0.72 -0.11 9.22
CA LYS A 27 -2.01 -0.71 9.62
C LYS A 27 -3.04 -0.68 8.49
N VAL A 28 -3.16 0.46 7.80
CA VAL A 28 -4.05 0.60 6.63
C VAL A 28 -3.67 -0.37 5.53
N LEU A 29 -2.37 -0.49 5.21
CA LEU A 29 -1.88 -1.40 4.16
C LEU A 29 -2.11 -2.86 4.52
N ARG A 30 -1.89 -3.26 5.78
CA ARG A 30 -2.19 -4.63 6.23
C ARG A 30 -3.68 -4.95 6.13
N GLY A 31 -4.55 -4.07 6.66
CA GLY A 31 -6.00 -4.29 6.57
C GLY A 31 -6.51 -4.32 5.13
N LEU A 32 -5.91 -3.52 4.24
CA LEU A 32 -6.22 -3.56 2.82
C LEU A 32 -5.75 -4.84 2.13
N ALA A 33 -4.56 -5.33 2.48
CA ALA A 33 -4.01 -6.59 1.96
C ALA A 33 -4.93 -7.76 2.36
N ASP A 34 -5.34 -7.81 3.62
CA ASP A 34 -6.27 -8.83 4.13
C ASP A 34 -7.62 -8.76 3.41
N TYR A 35 -8.16 -7.55 3.17
CA TYR A 35 -9.42 -7.37 2.43
C TYR A 35 -9.35 -7.84 0.97
N LEU A 36 -8.19 -7.72 0.32
CA LEU A 36 -7.97 -8.10 -1.07
C LEU A 36 -7.47 -9.55 -1.24
N ASP A 37 -7.31 -10.31 -0.15
CA ASP A 37 -6.69 -11.63 -0.13
C ASP A 37 -5.28 -11.63 -0.76
N LEU A 38 -4.48 -10.63 -0.39
CA LEU A 38 -3.11 -10.45 -0.87
C LEU A 38 -2.12 -10.49 0.30
N SER A 39 -0.88 -10.90 0.03
CA SER A 39 0.20 -10.60 0.96
C SER A 39 0.50 -9.10 0.95
N LEU A 40 1.05 -8.57 2.06
CA LEU A 40 1.52 -7.18 2.10
C LEU A 40 2.57 -6.90 1.01
N GLY A 41 3.41 -7.90 0.68
CA GLY A 41 4.40 -7.80 -0.38
C GLY A 41 3.74 -7.63 -1.75
N ASP A 42 2.78 -8.49 -2.10
CA ASP A 42 2.09 -8.43 -3.39
C ASP A 42 1.28 -7.12 -3.55
N LEU A 43 0.65 -6.64 -2.47
CA LEU A 43 -0.02 -5.35 -2.46
C LEU A 43 0.97 -4.19 -2.74
N LEU A 44 2.11 -4.18 -2.05
CA LEU A 44 3.13 -3.15 -2.22
C LEU A 44 3.76 -3.17 -3.61
N GLU A 45 4.05 -4.36 -4.14
CA GLU A 45 4.54 -4.53 -5.52
C GLU A 45 3.53 -3.99 -6.53
N GLY A 46 2.24 -4.33 -6.38
CA GLY A 46 1.16 -3.85 -7.23
C GLY A 46 1.01 -2.33 -7.22
N ILE A 47 1.01 -1.70 -6.03
CA ILE A 47 0.98 -0.23 -5.90
C ILE A 47 2.19 0.40 -6.58
N THR A 48 3.38 -0.16 -6.35
CA THR A 48 4.64 0.38 -6.86
C THR A 48 4.68 0.32 -8.39
N LEU A 49 4.27 -0.80 -9.00
CA LEU A 49 4.21 -0.94 -10.46
C LEU A 49 3.29 0.11 -11.09
N HIS A 50 2.09 0.31 -10.53
CA HIS A 50 1.17 1.35 -11.02
C HIS A 50 1.76 2.75 -10.84
N ALA A 51 2.39 3.05 -9.70
CA ALA A 51 3.00 4.34 -9.44
C ALA A 51 4.16 4.65 -10.41
N LEU A 52 5.00 3.65 -10.71
CA LEU A 52 6.09 3.77 -11.71
C LEU A 52 5.55 3.99 -13.13
N GLU A 53 4.36 3.49 -13.44
CA GLU A 53 3.66 3.74 -14.71
C GLU A 53 2.77 5.00 -14.70
N GLY A 54 2.71 5.74 -13.59
CA GLY A 54 1.83 6.91 -13.44
C GLY A 54 0.33 6.57 -13.46
N LYS A 55 -0.05 5.32 -13.14
CA LYS A 55 -1.43 4.83 -13.13
C LYS A 55 -2.01 4.77 -11.72
N ALA A 56 -3.33 4.83 -11.62
CA ALA A 56 -4.03 4.63 -10.36
C ALA A 56 -4.06 3.13 -9.99
N PRO A 57 -3.63 2.73 -8.77
CA PRO A 57 -3.56 1.32 -8.38
C PRO A 57 -4.90 0.72 -7.93
N PHE A 58 -5.92 1.55 -7.65
CA PHE A 58 -7.15 1.11 -6.99
C PHE A 58 -8.40 1.60 -7.72
N SER A 59 -9.44 0.76 -7.73
CA SER A 59 -10.77 1.12 -8.19
C SER A 59 -11.46 2.08 -7.22
N SER A 60 -12.56 2.70 -7.65
CA SER A 60 -13.40 3.53 -6.78
C SER A 60 -13.94 2.78 -5.57
N GLU A 61 -14.29 1.50 -5.74
CA GLU A 61 -14.73 0.61 -4.67
C GLU A 61 -13.61 0.37 -3.65
N THR A 62 -12.42 -0.04 -4.10
CA THR A 62 -11.27 -0.25 -3.21
C THR A 62 -10.90 1.03 -2.48
N LEU A 63 -10.97 2.19 -3.14
CA LEU A 63 -10.74 3.49 -2.51
C LEU A 63 -11.76 3.81 -1.40
N ALA A 64 -13.00 3.34 -1.50
CA ALA A 64 -13.98 3.47 -0.43
C ALA A 64 -13.58 2.66 0.82
N HIS A 65 -13.06 1.45 0.63
CA HIS A 65 -12.51 0.64 1.71
C HIS A 65 -11.25 1.27 2.31
N VAL A 66 -10.34 1.79 1.48
CA VAL A 66 -9.16 2.55 1.95
C VAL A 66 -9.58 3.70 2.86
N LYS A 67 -10.61 4.48 2.49
CA LYS A 67 -11.13 5.56 3.35
C LYS A 67 -11.58 5.06 4.72
N ARG A 68 -12.29 3.92 4.78
CA ARG A 68 -12.71 3.30 6.05
C ARG A 68 -11.51 2.87 6.90
N PHE A 69 -10.53 2.21 6.30
CA PHE A 69 -9.30 1.81 7.00
C PHE A 69 -8.52 3.02 7.53
N LYS A 70 -8.41 4.09 6.73
CA LYS A 70 -7.79 5.35 7.17
C LYS A 70 -8.49 5.90 8.41
N THR A 71 -9.82 5.91 8.43
CA THR A 71 -10.59 6.36 9.59
C THR A 71 -10.34 5.50 10.82
N VAL A 72 -10.45 4.17 10.69
CA VAL A 72 -10.27 3.23 11.81
C VAL A 72 -8.85 3.30 12.40
N HIS A 73 -7.84 3.49 11.56
CA HIS A 73 -6.43 3.55 11.99
C HIS A 73 -5.90 4.97 12.21
N GLY A 74 -6.73 6.00 12.05
CA GLY A 74 -6.36 7.39 12.25
C GLY A 74 -5.30 7.92 11.27
N LEU A 75 -5.18 7.35 10.06
CA LEU A 75 -4.21 7.80 9.07
C LEU A 75 -4.67 9.12 8.43
N LYS A 76 -4.01 10.22 8.83
CA LYS A 76 -4.26 11.56 8.28
C LYS A 76 -3.37 11.93 7.09
N LEU A 77 -2.27 11.19 6.88
CA LEU A 77 -1.31 11.44 5.81
C LEU A 77 -1.95 11.33 4.42
N THR A 78 -1.38 12.10 3.51
CA THR A 78 -1.74 12.22 2.10
C THR A 78 -0.48 12.21 1.22
N ALA A 79 -0.66 12.17 -0.10
CA ALA A 79 0.45 12.24 -1.03
C ALA A 79 1.27 13.54 -0.90
N LYS A 80 0.69 14.63 -0.35
CA LYS A 80 1.40 15.91 -0.13
C LYS A 80 2.49 15.79 0.93
N ASP A 81 2.34 14.84 1.86
CA ASP A 81 3.27 14.61 2.96
C ASP A 81 4.43 13.67 2.54
N SER A 82 4.43 13.19 1.29
CA SER A 82 5.46 12.27 0.79
C SER A 82 6.85 12.88 0.89
N HIS A 83 7.81 12.10 1.40
CA HIS A 83 9.21 12.50 1.62
C HIS A 83 9.42 13.64 2.63
N GLN A 84 8.38 14.04 3.36
CA GLN A 84 8.44 15.12 4.36
C GLN A 84 8.23 14.62 5.80
N LEU A 85 8.11 13.30 5.99
CA LEU A 85 7.91 12.71 7.31
C LEU A 85 9.23 12.71 8.09
N VAL A 86 9.17 13.21 9.32
CA VAL A 86 10.28 13.20 10.26
C VAL A 86 9.94 12.28 11.42
N GLU A 87 10.90 11.48 11.86
CA GLU A 87 10.73 10.58 12.98
C GLU A 87 10.65 11.36 14.29
N ILE A 88 9.60 11.09 15.09
CA ILE A 88 9.53 11.60 16.45
C ILE A 88 10.46 10.73 17.30
N PRO A 89 11.36 11.31 18.12
CA PRO A 89 12.18 10.55 19.04
C PRO A 89 11.30 9.64 19.91
N ASP A 90 11.67 8.37 20.01
CA ASP A 90 11.02 7.46 20.94
C ASP A 90 11.43 7.86 22.37
N GLU A 91 10.50 8.40 23.15
CA GLU A 91 10.75 8.83 24.54
C GLU A 91 11.18 7.68 25.47
N LYS A 92 11.18 6.43 24.98
CA LYS A 92 11.52 5.22 25.75
C LYS A 92 12.84 4.56 25.34
N ARG A 93 13.82 5.33 24.86
CA ARG A 93 15.21 4.85 24.68
C ARG A 93 16.12 5.26 25.82
#